data_AF-A0A7U4DCQ5-F1
#
_entry.id   AF-A0A7U4DCQ5-F1
#
_cell.length_a   1.000
_cell.length_b   1.000
_cell.length_c   1.000
_cell.angle_alpha   90.00
_cell.angle_beta   90.00
_cell.angle_gamma   90.00
#
_symmetry.space_group_name_H-M   'P 1'
#
loop_
_entity.id
_entity.type
_entity.pdbx_description
1 polymer ?
#
loop_
_entity_poly.entity_id
_entity_poly.type
_entity_poly.pdbx_seq_one_letter_code
_entity_poly.pdbx_strand_id
1 'polypeptide(L)'
;MKKIFLAALATIGLQACTTPYQEMGASGGVEATIIDDNVFQVRASVNGYTHKSIANQYALRKAAEVSKSLGCSYFSAINNTSQSYNQNISKVDAGLKTTPNGVYYVSSAGTQYKLIKPSRNNTYVCFNEKPNTVLPGLIYNVKYVLGSPMPTGKFKVPNSWR
;
A
#
# COMPACT_ATOMS: atom_id res chain seq x y z
N MET A 1 -28.51 -25.37 -35.62
CA MET A 1 -28.39 -24.01 -35.02
C MET A 1 -28.36 -24.00 -33.49
N LYS A 2 -29.11 -24.87 -32.77
CA LYS A 2 -29.08 -24.98 -31.28
C LYS A 2 -27.73 -25.39 -30.67
N LYS A 3 -26.92 -26.19 -31.38
CA LYS A 3 -25.63 -26.71 -30.88
C LYS A 3 -24.49 -25.67 -30.87
N ILE A 4 -24.59 -24.63 -31.69
CA ILE A 4 -23.58 -23.55 -31.76
C ILE A 4 -23.75 -22.57 -30.58
N PHE A 5 -24.99 -22.34 -30.13
CA PHE A 5 -25.28 -21.55 -28.93
C PHE A 5 -24.74 -22.18 -27.63
N LEU A 6 -24.73 -23.52 -27.54
CA LEU A 6 -24.15 -24.23 -26.39
C LEU A 6 -22.62 -24.16 -26.34
N ALA A 7 -21.95 -24.07 -27.50
CA ALA A 7 -20.50 -23.90 -27.58
C ALA A 7 -20.05 -22.46 -27.25
N ALA A 8 -20.87 -21.45 -27.58
CA ALA A 8 -20.58 -20.04 -27.29
C ALA A 8 -20.75 -19.68 -25.79
N LEU A 9 -21.58 -20.42 -25.05
CA LEU A 9 -21.76 -20.20 -23.61
C LEU A 9 -20.62 -20.83 -22.78
N ALA A 10 -19.96 -21.87 -23.31
CA ALA A 10 -18.85 -22.56 -22.64
C ALA A 10 -17.51 -21.79 -22.71
N THR A 11 -17.34 -20.87 -23.66
CA THR A 11 -16.10 -20.09 -23.82
C THR A 11 -16.03 -18.83 -22.96
N ILE A 12 -17.14 -18.40 -22.34
CA ILE A 12 -17.18 -17.21 -21.46
C ILE A 12 -16.62 -17.51 -20.05
N GLY A 13 -16.54 -18.79 -19.65
CA GLY A 13 -16.11 -19.21 -18.32
C GLY A 13 -14.60 -19.37 -18.10
N LEU A 14 -13.76 -19.14 -19.10
CA LEU A 14 -12.29 -19.32 -19.01
C LEU A 14 -11.51 -18.03 -18.77
N GLN A 15 -12.19 -16.91 -18.51
CA GLN A 15 -11.52 -15.71 -18.02
C GLN A 15 -10.97 -16.04 -16.63
N ALA A 16 -9.64 -16.05 -16.50
CA ALA A 16 -8.97 -16.28 -15.23
C ALA A 16 -9.60 -15.39 -14.15
N CYS A 17 -10.21 -16.00 -13.12
CA CYS A 17 -10.86 -15.32 -12.01
C CYS A 17 -9.82 -14.58 -11.15
N THR A 18 -9.21 -13.51 -11.68
CA THR A 18 -8.37 -12.60 -10.89
C THR A 18 -9.27 -11.66 -10.09
N THR A 19 -8.92 -11.42 -8.83
CA THR A 19 -9.60 -10.37 -8.05
C THR A 19 -9.22 -9.01 -8.64
N PRO A 20 -10.18 -8.20 -9.11
CA PRO A 20 -9.89 -6.85 -9.59
C PRO A 20 -9.50 -5.92 -8.43
N TYR A 21 -8.90 -4.79 -8.75
CA TYR A 21 -8.76 -3.70 -7.79
C TYR A 21 -10.11 -3.02 -7.61
N GLN A 22 -10.67 -3.11 -6.41
CA GLN A 22 -11.96 -2.56 -6.03
C GLN A 22 -12.01 -2.42 -4.50
N GLU A 23 -12.99 -1.67 -3.99
CA GLU A 23 -13.25 -1.65 -2.54
C GLU A 23 -13.52 -3.07 -2.01
N MET A 24 -13.22 -3.29 -0.74
CA MET A 24 -13.34 -4.60 -0.10
C MET A 24 -14.78 -5.14 -0.18
N GLY A 25 -14.92 -6.38 -0.67
CA GLY A 25 -16.18 -7.10 -0.72
C GLY A 25 -16.00 -8.60 -0.48
N ALA A 26 -17.06 -9.39 -0.67
CA ALA A 26 -17.08 -10.83 -0.38
C ALA A 26 -16.03 -11.64 -1.17
N SER A 27 -15.64 -11.18 -2.36
CA SER A 27 -14.64 -11.82 -3.22
C SER A 27 -13.23 -11.25 -3.08
N GLY A 28 -13.02 -10.36 -2.10
CA GLY A 28 -11.79 -9.59 -1.91
C GLY A 28 -11.90 -8.15 -2.39
N GLY A 29 -10.77 -7.46 -2.36
CA GLY A 29 -10.64 -6.04 -2.65
C GLY A 29 -9.61 -5.35 -1.76
N VAL A 30 -9.68 -4.04 -1.70
CA VAL A 30 -8.86 -3.19 -0.84
C VAL A 30 -9.72 -2.30 0.04
N GLU A 31 -9.27 -2.05 1.25
CA GLU A 31 -9.87 -1.07 2.15
C GLU A 31 -8.78 -0.31 2.90
N ALA A 32 -9.16 0.83 3.45
CA ALA A 32 -8.31 1.60 4.33
C ALA A 32 -9.11 2.13 5.52
N THR A 33 -8.44 2.20 6.66
CA THR A 33 -8.99 2.73 7.92
C THR A 33 -8.06 3.81 8.42
N ILE A 34 -8.55 5.04 8.54
CA ILE A 34 -7.81 6.14 9.17
C ILE A 34 -7.77 5.87 10.68
N ILE A 35 -6.57 5.90 11.27
CA ILE A 35 -6.36 5.65 12.70
C ILE A 35 -5.79 6.85 13.45
N ASP A 36 -5.25 7.83 12.73
CA ASP A 36 -4.78 9.12 13.24
C ASP A 36 -4.74 10.13 12.07
N ASP A 37 -4.47 11.41 12.35
CA ASP A 37 -4.50 12.51 11.36
C ASP A 37 -3.69 12.22 10.09
N ASN A 38 -2.53 11.56 10.23
CA ASN A 38 -1.67 11.18 9.12
C ASN A 38 -1.28 9.70 9.13
N VAL A 39 -2.00 8.87 9.90
CA VAL A 39 -1.73 7.43 10.04
C VAL A 39 -2.99 6.64 9.66
N PHE A 40 -2.80 5.62 8.84
CA PHE A 40 -3.91 4.78 8.37
C PHE A 40 -3.45 3.35 8.12
N GLN A 41 -4.36 2.40 8.29
CA GLN A 41 -4.14 1.00 7.94
C GLN A 41 -4.72 0.72 6.55
N VAL A 42 -4.02 -0.10 5.76
CA VAL A 42 -4.52 -0.60 4.48
C VAL A 42 -4.49 -2.12 4.48
N ARG A 43 -5.56 -2.70 3.99
CA ARG A 43 -5.69 -4.15 3.79
C ARG A 43 -6.08 -4.45 2.35
N ALA A 44 -5.37 -5.38 1.75
CA ALA A 44 -5.68 -5.97 0.46
C ALA A 44 -5.92 -7.48 0.60
N SER A 45 -7.04 -7.95 0.05
CA SER A 45 -7.41 -9.35 -0.01
C SER A 45 -7.65 -9.73 -1.47
N VAL A 46 -7.01 -10.80 -1.92
CA VAL A 46 -7.18 -11.37 -3.25
C VAL A 46 -7.48 -12.86 -3.12
N ASN A 47 -8.17 -13.43 -4.10
CA ASN A 47 -8.47 -14.86 -4.11
C ASN A 47 -7.22 -15.71 -4.37
N GLY A 48 -7.34 -17.03 -4.19
CA GLY A 48 -6.22 -17.99 -4.35
C GLY A 48 -5.67 -18.10 -5.77
N TYR A 49 -6.39 -17.61 -6.79
CA TYR A 49 -5.96 -17.59 -8.19
C TYR A 49 -5.11 -16.36 -8.52
N THR A 50 -5.14 -15.33 -7.68
CA THR A 50 -4.41 -14.08 -7.87
C THR A 50 -3.07 -14.15 -7.13
N HIS A 51 -1.97 -13.81 -7.81
CA HIS A 51 -0.64 -13.87 -7.20
C HIS A 51 -0.53 -12.92 -6.01
N LYS A 52 0.07 -13.36 -4.89
CA LYS A 52 0.18 -12.58 -3.64
C LYS A 52 0.89 -11.21 -3.83
N SER A 53 1.78 -11.09 -4.81
CA SER A 53 2.43 -9.80 -5.13
C SER A 53 1.45 -8.75 -5.67
N ILE A 54 0.30 -9.16 -6.21
CA ILE A 54 -0.77 -8.24 -6.63
C ILE A 54 -1.45 -7.64 -5.42
N ALA A 55 -1.72 -8.43 -4.37
CA ALA A 55 -2.27 -7.91 -3.12
C ALA A 55 -1.35 -6.82 -2.51
N ASN A 56 -0.04 -7.03 -2.53
CA ASN A 56 0.91 -6.02 -2.05
C ASN A 56 0.86 -4.73 -2.89
N GLN A 57 0.74 -4.85 -4.21
CA GLN A 57 0.65 -3.67 -5.09
C GLN A 57 -0.71 -2.96 -4.96
N TYR A 58 -1.80 -3.70 -4.75
CA TYR A 58 -3.11 -3.15 -4.45
C TYR A 58 -3.10 -2.38 -3.12
N ALA A 59 -2.50 -2.94 -2.07
CA ALA A 59 -2.31 -2.22 -0.82
C ALA A 59 -1.46 -0.95 -1.01
N LEU A 60 -0.38 -1.02 -1.78
CA LEU A 60 0.46 0.15 -2.06
C LEU A 60 -0.30 1.25 -2.84
N ARG A 61 -1.13 0.85 -3.82
CA ARG A 61 -1.98 1.75 -4.60
C ARG A 61 -3.00 2.45 -3.70
N LYS A 62 -3.73 1.69 -2.88
CA LYS A 62 -4.72 2.21 -1.93
C LYS A 62 -4.07 3.15 -0.91
N ALA A 63 -2.87 2.82 -0.43
CA ALA A 63 -2.13 3.71 0.45
C ALA A 63 -1.79 5.06 -0.20
N ALA A 64 -1.46 5.08 -1.50
CA ALA A 64 -1.25 6.32 -2.23
C ALA A 64 -2.55 7.12 -2.44
N GLU A 65 -3.69 6.45 -2.69
CA GLU A 65 -5.00 7.09 -2.80
C GLU A 65 -5.41 7.76 -1.49
N VAL A 66 -5.26 7.05 -0.36
CA VAL A 66 -5.55 7.58 0.97
C VAL A 66 -4.62 8.74 1.30
N SER A 67 -3.31 8.59 1.06
CA SER A 67 -2.34 9.68 1.25
C SER A 67 -2.72 10.92 0.47
N LYS A 68 -3.14 10.76 -0.80
CA LYS A 68 -3.62 11.87 -1.63
C LYS A 68 -4.85 12.53 -1.02
N SER A 69 -5.80 11.75 -0.52
CA SER A 69 -7.03 12.28 0.12
C SER A 69 -6.75 13.05 1.42
N LEU A 70 -5.67 12.71 2.12
CA LEU A 70 -5.19 13.40 3.32
C LEU A 70 -4.28 14.61 3.00
N GLY A 71 -4.07 14.95 1.72
CA GLY A 71 -3.21 16.06 1.30
C GLY A 71 -1.70 15.76 1.29
N CYS A 72 -1.30 14.52 1.57
CA CYS A 72 0.08 14.10 1.60
C CYS A 72 0.65 13.80 0.19
N SER A 73 1.93 14.13 -0.02
CA SER A 73 2.66 13.81 -1.26
C SER A 73 3.54 12.54 -1.15
N TYR A 74 3.84 12.13 0.08
CA TYR A 74 4.71 10.99 0.38
C TYR A 74 4.10 10.11 1.46
N PHE A 75 4.48 8.84 1.48
CA PHE A 75 4.04 7.90 2.52
C PHE A 75 5.04 6.75 2.71
N SER A 76 4.97 6.11 3.87
CA SER A 76 5.83 4.97 4.22
C SER A 76 5.06 3.95 5.06
N ALA A 77 5.41 2.67 4.90
CA ALA A 77 4.85 1.60 5.73
C ALA A 77 5.59 1.52 7.06
N ILE A 78 4.83 1.43 8.15
CA ILE A 78 5.34 1.39 9.51
C ILE A 78 4.78 0.17 10.25
N ASN A 79 5.51 -0.28 11.28
CA ASN A 79 4.98 -1.22 12.25
C ASN A 79 5.39 -0.85 13.69
N ASN A 80 4.70 -1.48 14.63
CA ASN A 80 4.90 -1.32 16.05
C ASN A 80 5.43 -2.60 16.74
N THR A 81 5.87 -3.61 15.98
CA THR A 81 6.31 -4.89 16.55
C THR A 81 7.54 -4.77 17.44
N SER A 82 8.25 -3.65 17.39
CA SER A 82 9.42 -3.33 18.23
C SER A 82 9.21 -2.03 19.01
N GLN A 83 7.96 -1.72 19.40
CA GLN A 83 7.64 -0.51 20.14
C GLN A 83 8.36 -0.49 21.49
N SER A 84 9.17 0.55 21.71
CA SER A 84 9.50 1.02 23.06
C SER A 84 8.51 2.12 23.40
N TYR A 85 7.63 1.87 24.35
CA TYR A 85 6.65 2.84 24.83
C TYR A 85 7.32 3.77 25.84
N ASN A 86 7.89 4.87 25.35
CA ASN A 86 8.35 5.97 26.20
C ASN A 86 7.40 7.15 25.98
N GLN A 87 6.37 7.28 26.83
CA GLN A 87 5.56 8.49 26.82
C GLN A 87 6.43 9.66 27.29
N ASN A 88 6.78 10.54 26.35
CA ASN A 88 7.28 11.85 26.73
C ASN A 88 6.06 12.73 26.99
N ILE A 89 5.97 13.30 28.19
CA ILE A 89 4.88 14.21 28.58
C ILE A 89 4.94 15.53 27.76
N SER A 90 6.12 15.84 27.20
CA SER A 90 6.32 16.93 26.25
C SER A 90 6.11 16.46 24.81
N LYS A 91 5.29 17.18 24.03
CA LYS A 91 5.15 16.95 22.58
C LYS A 91 6.51 17.04 21.92
N VAL A 92 6.83 16.06 21.07
CA VAL A 92 8.04 16.07 20.24
C VAL A 92 7.68 16.36 18.78
N ASP A 93 8.64 16.85 18.00
CA ASP A 93 8.45 17.04 16.56
C ASP A 93 8.23 15.68 15.89
N ALA A 94 7.04 15.51 15.30
CA ALA A 94 6.69 14.28 14.60
C ALA A 94 7.49 14.17 13.29
N GLY A 95 8.10 13.01 13.03
CA GLY A 95 8.96 12.86 11.86
C GLY A 95 9.76 11.57 11.82
N LEU A 96 10.72 11.52 10.89
CA LEU A 96 11.58 10.35 10.70
C LEU A 96 12.93 10.53 11.38
N LYS A 97 13.34 9.49 12.12
CA LYS A 97 14.61 9.40 12.83
C LYS A 97 15.38 8.16 12.38
N THR A 98 16.65 8.34 12.03
CA THR A 98 17.57 7.22 11.77
C THR A 98 18.32 6.85 13.05
N THR A 99 18.45 5.55 13.28
CA THR A 99 19.20 4.95 14.38
C THR A 99 20.09 3.84 13.82
N PRO A 100 21.09 3.34 14.59
CA PRO A 100 21.86 2.15 14.19
C PRO A 100 20.99 0.92 13.90
N ASN A 101 19.78 0.85 14.49
CA ASN A 101 18.85 -0.28 14.38
C ASN A 101 17.78 -0.10 13.28
N GLY A 102 17.88 0.97 12.48
CA GLY A 102 16.98 1.28 11.37
C GLY A 102 16.34 2.66 11.46
N VAL A 103 15.34 2.89 10.60
CA VAL A 103 14.60 4.15 10.50
C VAL A 103 13.26 4.03 11.18
N TYR A 104 12.88 5.04 11.96
CA TYR A 104 11.66 5.07 12.75
C TYR A 104 10.87 6.35 12.47
N TYR A 105 9.56 6.23 12.39
CA TYR A 105 8.64 7.36 12.53
C TYR A 105 8.39 7.59 14.02
N VAL A 106 8.53 8.83 14.47
CA VAL A 106 8.22 9.26 15.83
C VAL A 106 6.95 10.11 15.75
N SER A 107 5.90 9.70 16.45
CA SER A 107 4.67 10.51 16.56
C SER A 107 4.88 11.70 17.48
N SER A 108 3.97 12.67 17.45
CA SER A 108 3.99 13.84 18.33
C SER A 108 3.95 13.48 19.82
N ALA A 109 3.41 12.31 20.17
CA ALA A 109 3.39 11.74 21.51
C ALA A 109 4.69 10.99 21.89
N GLY A 110 5.70 10.97 21.02
CA GLY A 110 6.98 10.29 21.25
C GLY A 110 6.97 8.78 20.96
N THR A 111 5.87 8.24 20.44
CA THR A 111 5.78 6.82 20.09
C THR A 111 6.58 6.54 18.82
N GLN A 112 7.42 5.49 18.85
CA GLN A 112 8.28 5.13 17.73
C GLN A 112 7.71 3.94 16.96
N TYR A 113 7.68 4.04 15.63
CA TYR A 113 7.23 3.02 14.71
C TYR A 113 8.34 2.73 13.70
N LYS A 114 8.75 1.49 13.55
CA LYS A 114 9.82 1.12 12.62
C LYS A 114 9.31 1.20 11.18
N LEU A 115 10.09 1.79 10.29
CA LEU A 115 9.82 1.76 8.86
C LEU A 115 10.12 0.36 8.32
N ILE A 116 9.20 -0.16 7.52
CA ILE A 116 9.28 -1.52 6.99
C ILE A 116 8.94 -1.57 5.51
N LYS A 117 9.28 -2.69 4.87
CA LYS A 117 8.81 -2.98 3.53
C LYS A 117 7.28 -3.20 3.56
N PRO A 118 6.50 -2.55 2.67
CA PRO A 118 5.06 -2.77 2.61
C PRO A 118 4.71 -4.20 2.18
N SER A 119 3.56 -4.65 2.68
CA SER A 119 2.88 -5.91 2.40
C SER A 119 1.39 -5.62 2.19
N ARG A 120 0.60 -6.67 1.96
CA ARG A 120 -0.85 -6.60 1.74
C ARG A 120 -1.65 -6.10 2.94
N ASN A 121 -1.06 -6.07 4.14
CA ASN A 121 -1.68 -5.56 5.36
C ASN A 121 -0.64 -4.81 6.18
N ASN A 122 -0.72 -3.48 6.15
CA ASN A 122 0.24 -2.60 6.80
C ASN A 122 -0.44 -1.34 7.31
N THR A 123 0.16 -0.77 8.35
CA THR A 123 -0.06 0.61 8.74
C THR A 123 0.90 1.49 7.96
N TYR A 124 0.43 2.68 7.58
CA TYR A 124 1.16 3.68 6.84
C TYR A 124 1.07 5.01 7.56
N VAL A 125 2.13 5.80 7.40
CA VAL A 125 2.17 7.21 7.76
C VAL A 125 2.42 8.03 6.50
N CYS A 126 1.77 9.19 6.36
CA CYS A 126 1.96 10.09 5.23
C CYS A 126 2.56 11.45 5.62
N PHE A 127 3.18 12.09 4.63
CA PHE A 127 3.94 13.33 4.76
C PHE A 127 3.64 14.26 3.58
N ASN A 128 3.57 15.57 3.87
CA ASN A 128 3.40 16.60 2.84
C ASN A 128 4.70 16.83 2.05
N GLU A 129 5.83 16.87 2.76
CA GLU A 129 7.16 17.05 2.18
C GLU A 129 7.94 15.74 2.18
N LYS A 130 8.95 15.64 1.30
CA LYS A 130 9.81 14.46 1.26
C LYS A 130 10.69 14.42 2.51
N PRO A 131 10.62 13.35 3.33
CA PRO A 131 11.55 13.20 4.44
C PRO A 131 12.99 13.06 3.94
N ASN A 132 13.91 13.88 4.44
CA ASN A 132 15.32 13.92 4.05
C ASN A 132 16.15 12.74 4.59
N THR A 133 15.56 11.95 5.47
CA THR A 133 16.28 11.04 6.37
C THR A 133 16.45 9.61 5.84
N VAL A 134 16.03 9.29 4.61
CA VAL A 134 15.74 7.88 4.24
C VAL A 134 16.26 7.42 2.88
N LEU A 135 16.67 6.15 2.86
CA LEU A 135 17.07 5.38 1.68
C LEU A 135 15.92 5.29 0.64
N PRO A 136 16.25 5.33 -0.66
CA PRO A 136 15.30 5.04 -1.73
C PRO A 136 14.60 3.69 -1.50
N GLY A 137 13.28 3.63 -1.73
CA GLY A 137 12.51 2.38 -1.70
C GLY A 137 11.71 2.09 -0.43
N LEU A 138 11.83 2.92 0.62
CA LEU A 138 10.95 2.88 1.81
C LEU A 138 10.01 4.08 1.92
N ILE A 139 10.27 5.15 1.17
CA ILE A 139 9.38 6.29 1.01
C ILE A 139 8.85 6.28 -0.41
N TYR A 140 7.53 6.29 -0.52
CA TYR A 140 6.81 6.31 -1.77
C TYR A 140 6.26 7.70 -2.03
N ASN A 141 6.37 8.15 -3.28
CA ASN A 141 5.75 9.39 -3.72
C ASN A 141 4.42 9.06 -4.40
N VAL A 142 3.35 9.73 -3.96
CA VAL A 142 1.97 9.50 -4.41
C VAL A 142 1.84 9.66 -5.92
N LYS A 143 2.47 10.67 -6.52
CA LYS A 143 2.41 10.94 -7.97
C LYS A 143 2.91 9.73 -8.77
N TYR A 144 4.04 9.14 -8.38
CA TYR A 144 4.60 8.01 -9.14
C TYR A 144 3.83 6.71 -8.93
N VAL A 145 3.33 6.45 -7.71
CA VAL A 145 2.51 5.25 -7.43
C VAL A 145 1.19 5.30 -8.18
N LEU A 146 0.51 6.45 -8.20
CA LEU A 146 -0.78 6.61 -8.89
C LEU A 146 -0.63 6.74 -10.42
N GLY A 147 0.50 7.32 -10.89
CA GLY A 147 0.83 7.41 -12.31
C GLY A 147 1.29 6.09 -12.93
N SER A 148 1.67 5.11 -12.11
CA SER A 148 2.03 3.77 -12.60
C SER A 148 0.80 3.01 -13.10
N PRO A 149 0.93 2.13 -14.11
CA PRO A 149 -0.18 1.30 -14.56
C PRO A 149 -0.63 0.34 -13.45
N MET A 150 -1.89 -0.09 -13.53
CA MET A 150 -2.43 -1.04 -12.56
C MET A 150 -1.68 -2.38 -12.60
N PRO A 151 -1.52 -3.05 -11.45
CA PRO A 151 -0.93 -4.38 -11.38
C PRO A 151 -1.77 -5.38 -12.17
N THR A 152 -1.22 -5.96 -13.23
CA THR A 152 -1.90 -6.95 -14.07
C THR A 152 -1.31 -8.35 -13.97
N GLY A 153 -0.36 -8.58 -13.05
CA GLY A 153 0.36 -9.85 -12.92
C GLY A 153 1.45 -10.06 -13.97
N LYS A 154 1.50 -9.23 -15.02
CA LYS A 154 2.54 -9.25 -16.05
C LYS A 154 3.39 -7.99 -15.93
N PHE A 155 4.68 -8.14 -15.64
CA PHE A 155 5.62 -7.02 -15.71
C PHE A 155 5.73 -6.58 -17.18
N LYS A 156 5.30 -5.35 -17.48
CA LYS A 156 5.51 -4.73 -18.79
C LYS A 156 6.76 -3.85 -18.69
N VAL A 157 7.82 -4.24 -19.39
CA VAL A 157 9.02 -3.39 -19.54
C VAL A 157 8.58 -2.12 -20.27
N PRO A 158 8.90 -0.91 -19.77
CA PRO A 158 8.63 0.33 -20.49
C PRO A 158 9.31 0.31 -21.87
N ASN A 159 8.60 0.73 -22.91
CA ASN A 159 9.17 0.78 -24.27
C ASN A 159 10.40 1.68 -24.38
N SER A 160 10.61 2.62 -23.45
CA SER A 160 11.80 3.47 -23.41
C SER A 160 13.08 2.76 -22.94
N TRP A 161 12.98 1.48 -22.59
CA TRP A 161 14.10 0.63 -22.13
C TRP A 161 14.44 -0.47 -23.15
N ARG A 162 13.87 -0.39 -24.36
CA ARG A 162 14.18 -1.23 -25.52
C ARG A 162 14.89 -0.43 -26.59
#